data_AF-A0A924X9A6-F1
#
_entry.id   AF-A0A924X9A6-F1
#
_cell.length_a   1.000
_cell.length_b   1.000
_cell.length_c   1.000
_cell.angle_alpha   90.00
_cell.angle_beta   90.00
_cell.angle_gamma   90.00
#
_symmetry.space_group_name_H-M   'P 1'
#
loop_
_entity.id
_entity.type
_entity.pdbx_description
1 polymer ?
#
loop_
_entity_poly.entity_id
_entity_poly.type
_entity_poly.pdbx_seq_one_letter_code
_entity_poly.pdbx_strand_id
1 'polypeptide(L)'
;MTAALATLKKNLADLVPVSPTGSDITGLASGIDALDSALPSRGIPMGRLTELLGARGSGKTTFLRHLVQVTLGKGLWVAYVDASRSLAPRDWAGLDEEASAIRNPQSAIHQPPSAIRGLQSDLGLWIIRPTSPSKGTWAADVLLRSGAFALVVLDGTPPLSRSVAVRLTRLARSAGAALVVTGEESAAAIPGALRLRVERRKGDRTACRVLRAACKPRNANHESRIADQLESGQSISPLTARSTQHAVGSSQFQILVEKG
;
A
#
# COMPACT_ATOMS: atom_id res chain seq x y z
N MET A 1 -22.39 30.89 -15.28
CA MET A 1 -22.20 29.79 -14.31
C MET A 1 -21.04 28.84 -14.67
N THR A 2 -20.78 28.55 -15.95
CA THR A 2 -19.74 27.60 -16.41
C THR A 2 -18.30 28.03 -16.10
N ALA A 3 -17.98 29.32 -16.25
CA ALA A 3 -16.64 29.85 -15.97
C ALA A 3 -16.28 29.79 -14.48
N ALA A 4 -17.20 30.17 -13.59
CA ALA A 4 -17.00 30.08 -12.14
C ALA A 4 -16.79 28.64 -11.66
N LEU A 5 -17.53 27.68 -12.24
CA LEU A 5 -17.36 26.26 -11.94
C LEU A 5 -16.00 25.73 -12.43
N ALA A 6 -15.54 26.16 -13.60
CA ALA A 6 -14.23 25.78 -14.14
C ALA A 6 -13.09 26.35 -13.27
N THR A 7 -13.20 27.61 -12.85
CA THR A 7 -12.25 28.26 -11.94
C THR A 7 -12.24 27.58 -10.58
N LEU A 8 -13.40 27.24 -10.02
CA LEU A 8 -13.49 26.52 -8.75
C LEU A 8 -12.85 25.12 -8.85
N LYS A 9 -13.11 24.38 -9.94
CA LYS A 9 -12.49 23.06 -10.19
C LYS A 9 -10.98 23.16 -10.32
N LYS A 10 -10.46 24.18 -11.02
CA LYS A 10 -9.02 24.44 -11.15
C LYS A 10 -8.39 24.74 -9.79
N ASN A 11 -8.99 25.68 -9.04
CA ASN A 11 -8.50 26.06 -7.72
C ASN A 11 -8.58 24.89 -6.72
N LEU A 12 -9.62 24.05 -6.79
CA LEU A 12 -9.72 22.84 -5.97
C LEU A 12 -8.74 21.75 -6.39
N ALA A 13 -8.43 21.60 -7.69
CA ALA A 13 -7.44 20.63 -8.16
C ALA A 13 -6.01 20.97 -7.69
N ASP A 14 -5.72 22.26 -7.48
CA ASP A 14 -4.43 22.72 -6.94
C ASP A 14 -4.34 22.56 -5.40
N LEU A 15 -5.47 22.53 -4.71
CA LEU A 15 -5.58 22.42 -3.24
C LEU A 15 -5.81 20.99 -2.75
N VAL A 16 -6.56 20.20 -3.51
CA VAL A 16 -6.88 18.80 -3.22
C VAL A 16 -5.83 17.95 -3.93
N PRO A 17 -5.11 17.06 -3.23
CA PRO A 17 -4.30 16.05 -3.89
C PRO A 17 -5.17 15.38 -4.92
N VAL A 18 -4.77 15.52 -6.19
CA VAL A 18 -5.33 14.69 -7.23
C VAL A 18 -4.92 13.27 -6.84
N SER A 19 -5.84 12.59 -6.12
CA SER A 19 -5.92 11.14 -6.13
C SER A 19 -5.70 10.72 -7.57
N PRO A 20 -4.94 9.65 -7.84
CA PRO A 20 -4.77 9.13 -9.18
C PRO A 20 -6.12 8.68 -9.74
N THR A 21 -6.91 9.65 -10.18
CA THR A 21 -8.16 9.52 -10.89
C THR A 21 -7.75 9.37 -12.34
N GLY A 22 -7.05 8.26 -12.62
CA GLY A 22 -6.59 7.90 -13.95
C GLY A 22 -5.16 7.36 -14.08
N SER A 23 -4.42 7.04 -13.01
CA SER A 23 -3.10 6.42 -13.21
C SER A 23 -3.23 4.95 -13.63
N ASP A 24 -2.48 4.56 -14.65
CA ASP A 24 -2.33 3.20 -15.17
C ASP A 24 -1.72 2.21 -14.14
N ILE A 25 -1.56 2.63 -12.89
CA ILE A 25 -0.93 1.86 -11.81
C ILE A 25 -1.95 0.86 -11.26
N THR A 26 -1.78 -0.40 -11.62
CA THR A 26 -2.61 -1.51 -11.14
C THR A 26 -2.26 -1.94 -9.72
N GLY A 27 -1.04 -1.67 -9.26
CA GLY A 27 -0.56 -2.05 -7.93
C GLY A 27 0.56 -1.15 -7.42
N LEU A 28 0.58 -0.97 -6.11
CA LEU A 28 1.62 -0.29 -5.34
C LEU A 28 2.75 -1.28 -5.06
N ALA A 29 3.90 -1.16 -5.74
CA ALA A 29 5.02 -2.07 -5.53
C ALA A 29 5.41 -2.13 -4.04
N SER A 30 5.54 -3.36 -3.52
CA SER A 30 5.84 -3.62 -2.12
C SER A 30 7.32 -3.43 -1.77
N GLY A 31 8.18 -3.37 -2.79
CA GLY A 31 9.64 -3.35 -2.62
C GLY A 31 10.24 -4.74 -2.44
N ILE A 32 9.42 -5.79 -2.56
CA ILE A 32 9.82 -7.19 -2.48
C ILE A 32 9.57 -7.80 -3.85
N ASP A 33 10.60 -7.90 -4.69
CA ASP A 33 10.46 -8.29 -6.11
C ASP A 33 9.74 -9.63 -6.29
N ALA A 34 9.98 -10.57 -5.37
CA ALA A 34 9.32 -11.87 -5.37
C ALA A 34 7.80 -11.75 -5.14
N LEU A 35 7.37 -10.82 -4.29
CA LEU A 35 5.95 -10.59 -4.02
C LEU A 35 5.32 -9.85 -5.18
N ASP A 36 5.96 -8.77 -5.62
CA ASP A 36 5.47 -7.95 -6.71
C ASP A 36 5.32 -8.79 -7.99
N SER A 37 6.30 -9.65 -8.31
CA SER A 37 6.20 -10.57 -9.46
C SER A 37 5.16 -11.67 -9.30
N ALA A 38 4.86 -12.10 -8.07
CA ALA A 38 3.84 -13.11 -7.81
C ALA A 38 2.41 -12.57 -7.91
N LEU A 39 2.22 -11.25 -7.78
CA LEU A 39 0.92 -10.60 -7.84
C LEU A 39 0.59 -10.12 -9.26
N PRO A 40 -0.63 -10.38 -9.78
CA PRO A 40 -1.05 -9.89 -11.11
C PRO A 40 -0.96 -8.37 -11.26
N SER A 41 -1.12 -7.63 -10.16
CA SER A 41 -1.03 -6.18 -10.10
C SER A 41 0.39 -5.63 -10.08
N ARG A 42 1.43 -6.49 -10.06
CA ARG A 42 2.84 -6.10 -9.85
C ARG A 42 3.08 -5.30 -8.58
N GLY A 43 2.34 -5.64 -7.51
CA GLY A 43 2.33 -4.93 -6.23
C GLY A 43 1.00 -5.06 -5.49
N ILE A 44 0.87 -4.40 -4.34
CA ILE A 44 -0.36 -4.34 -3.55
C ILE A 44 -1.47 -3.63 -4.37
N PRO A 45 -2.61 -4.27 -4.63
CA PRO A 45 -3.57 -3.80 -5.62
C PRO A 45 -4.23 -2.47 -5.24
N MET A 46 -4.20 -1.50 -6.17
CA MET A 46 -4.87 -0.21 -6.00
C MET A 46 -6.38 -0.37 -6.17
N GLY A 47 -7.17 0.35 -5.35
CA GLY A 47 -8.62 0.29 -5.38
C GLY A 47 -9.23 -1.04 -4.88
N ARG A 48 -8.43 -1.82 -4.14
CA ARG A 48 -8.79 -3.10 -3.55
C ARG A 48 -8.34 -3.16 -2.10
N LEU A 49 -8.98 -4.07 -1.36
CA LEU A 49 -8.60 -4.41 0.00
C LEU A 49 -7.58 -5.55 -0.01
N THR A 50 -6.54 -5.41 0.80
CA THR A 50 -5.55 -6.44 1.09
C THR A 50 -5.61 -6.80 2.57
N GLU A 51 -5.84 -8.07 2.89
CA GLU A 51 -5.73 -8.62 4.24
C GLU A 51 -4.29 -9.06 4.49
N LEU A 52 -3.64 -8.50 5.50
CA LEU A 52 -2.33 -8.92 5.98
C LEU A 52 -2.50 -9.70 7.28
N LEU A 53 -2.42 -11.03 7.17
CA LEU A 53 -2.76 -11.96 8.24
C LEU A 53 -1.52 -12.51 8.93
N GLY A 54 -1.65 -12.88 10.20
CA GLY A 54 -0.61 -13.63 10.92
C GLY A 54 -0.72 -13.45 12.43
N ALA A 55 0.01 -14.26 13.20
CA ALA A 55 0.07 -14.15 14.65
C ALA A 55 0.72 -12.83 15.12
N ARG A 56 0.49 -12.42 16.38
CA ARG A 56 1.25 -11.32 16.99
C ARG A 56 2.74 -11.67 16.99
N GLY A 57 3.59 -10.73 16.60
CA GLY A 57 5.04 -10.98 16.45
C GLY A 57 5.45 -11.74 15.20
N SER A 58 4.54 -12.04 14.27
CA SER A 58 4.89 -12.73 13.02
C SER A 58 5.67 -11.87 12.00
N GLY A 59 5.75 -10.55 12.23
CA GLY A 59 6.43 -9.61 11.33
C GLY A 59 5.48 -8.72 10.51
N LYS A 60 4.16 -8.73 10.77
CA LYS A 60 3.19 -7.86 10.06
C LYS A 60 3.57 -6.38 10.09
N THR A 61 3.91 -5.85 11.27
CA THR A 61 4.30 -4.45 11.44
C THR A 61 5.60 -4.14 10.69
N THR A 62 6.56 -5.07 10.69
CA THR A 62 7.80 -4.95 9.91
C THR A 62 7.52 -4.91 8.40
N PHE A 63 6.65 -5.80 7.91
CA PHE A 63 6.19 -5.79 6.52
C PHE A 63 5.53 -4.47 6.14
N LEU A 64 4.59 -3.98 6.98
CA LEU A 64 3.89 -2.72 6.73
C LEU A 64 4.83 -1.52 6.75
N ARG A 65 5.77 -1.49 7.69
CA ARG A 65 6.81 -0.46 7.75
C ARG A 65 7.60 -0.39 6.44
N HIS A 66 8.04 -1.54 5.94
CA HIS A 66 8.76 -1.60 4.66
C HIS A 66 7.89 -1.10 3.50
N LEU A 67 6.63 -1.55 3.42
CA LEU A 67 5.68 -1.07 2.41
C LEU A 67 5.46 0.45 2.49
N VAL A 68 5.35 0.99 3.71
CA VAL A 68 5.23 2.43 3.96
C VAL A 68 6.47 3.15 3.45
N GLN A 69 7.67 2.71 3.82
CA GLN A 69 8.93 3.31 3.40
C GLN A 69 9.08 3.32 1.86
N VAL A 70 8.79 2.20 1.20
CA VAL A 70 8.82 2.09 -0.27
C VAL A 70 7.80 3.04 -0.92
N THR A 71 6.63 3.22 -0.29
CA THR A 71 5.58 4.13 -0.78
C THR A 71 6.01 5.59 -0.65
N LEU A 72 6.54 5.97 0.52
CA LEU A 72 7.08 7.31 0.76
C LEU A 72 8.25 7.63 -0.17
N GLY A 73 9.10 6.64 -0.47
CA GLY A 73 10.23 6.79 -1.39
C GLY A 73 9.80 7.09 -2.83
N LYS A 74 8.55 6.79 -3.20
CA LYS A 74 7.95 7.18 -4.48
C LYS A 74 7.34 8.59 -4.45
N GLY A 75 7.47 9.32 -3.34
CA GLY A 75 6.82 10.61 -3.11
C GLY A 75 5.32 10.50 -2.81
N LEU A 76 4.80 9.29 -2.57
CA LEU A 76 3.38 9.04 -2.33
C LEU A 76 3.04 9.13 -0.84
N TRP A 77 1.85 9.61 -0.56
CA TRP A 77 1.38 9.80 0.81
C TRP A 77 0.71 8.55 1.36
N VAL A 78 0.94 8.30 2.65
CA VAL A 78 0.50 7.13 3.42
C VAL A 78 -0.24 7.58 4.67
N ALA A 79 -1.42 7.01 4.90
CA ALA A 79 -2.09 7.10 6.18
C ALA A 79 -2.04 5.76 6.91
N TYR A 80 -1.53 5.75 8.13
CA TYR A 80 -1.45 4.58 8.99
C TYR A 80 -2.36 4.74 10.20
N VAL A 81 -3.45 3.98 10.24
CA VAL A 81 -4.39 3.95 11.38
C VAL A 81 -3.90 2.91 12.39
N ASP A 82 -3.20 3.36 13.42
CA ASP A 82 -2.73 2.56 14.56
C ASP A 82 -3.84 2.46 15.61
N ALA A 83 -4.82 1.60 15.35
CA ALA A 83 -6.00 1.42 16.19
C ALA A 83 -5.69 0.69 17.50
N SER A 84 -4.67 -0.16 17.50
CA SER A 84 -4.19 -0.88 18.69
C SER A 84 -3.25 -0.07 19.58
N ARG A 85 -2.79 1.11 19.11
CA ARG A 85 -1.76 1.93 19.77
C ARG A 85 -0.49 1.14 20.08
N SER A 86 -0.11 0.23 19.20
CA SER A 86 1.00 -0.69 19.43
C SER A 86 2.31 -0.20 18.83
N LEU A 87 2.28 0.82 17.97
CA LEU A 87 3.50 1.36 17.37
C LEU A 87 4.34 2.15 18.38
N ALA A 88 5.65 1.93 18.35
CA ALA A 88 6.61 2.80 19.04
C ALA A 88 6.99 3.98 18.13
N PRO A 89 6.80 5.25 18.53
CA PRO A 89 7.16 6.39 17.68
C PRO A 89 8.62 6.40 17.24
N ARG A 90 9.53 5.93 18.11
CA ARG A 90 10.97 5.85 17.82
C ARG A 90 11.27 5.04 16.58
N ASP A 91 10.56 3.93 16.38
CA ASP A 91 10.80 3.12 15.20
C ASP A 91 10.37 3.93 13.97
N TRP A 92 9.24 4.61 13.99
CA TRP A 92 8.63 5.25 12.81
C TRP A 92 9.12 6.67 12.50
N ALA A 93 9.87 7.29 13.41
CA ALA A 93 10.47 8.61 13.21
C ALA A 93 11.58 8.54 12.13
N GLY A 94 11.66 9.55 11.26
CA GLY A 94 12.69 9.64 10.21
C GLY A 94 12.48 8.68 9.02
N LEU A 95 11.36 7.96 8.97
CA LEU A 95 11.05 7.04 7.87
C LEU A 95 10.99 7.72 6.50
N ASP A 96 10.66 9.01 6.46
CA ASP A 96 10.66 9.87 5.28
C ASP A 96 12.07 10.17 4.79
N GLU A 97 13.01 10.46 5.69
CA GLU A 97 14.42 10.62 5.36
C GLU A 97 15.02 9.30 4.85
N GLU A 98 14.76 8.20 5.56
CA GLU A 98 15.15 6.85 5.14
C GLU A 98 14.54 6.47 3.77
N ALA A 99 13.30 6.90 3.50
CA ALA A 99 12.64 6.67 2.23
C ALA A 99 13.21 7.54 1.11
N SER A 100 13.68 8.76 1.42
CA SER A 100 14.33 9.63 0.44
C SER A 100 15.61 9.03 -0.13
N ALA A 101 16.31 8.16 0.62
CA ALA A 101 17.46 7.42 0.10
C ALA A 101 17.09 6.41 -1.01
N ILE A 102 15.84 5.94 -1.03
CA ILE A 102 15.30 5.00 -2.04
C ILE A 102 14.64 5.78 -3.19
N ARG A 103 14.45 7.10 -3.04
CA ARG A 103 13.77 7.95 -4.01
C ARG A 103 14.58 8.08 -5.29
N ASN A 104 14.10 7.46 -6.36
CA ASN A 104 14.57 7.77 -7.70
C ASN A 104 13.87 9.06 -8.16
N PRO A 105 14.59 10.16 -8.41
CA PRO A 105 13.98 11.41 -8.87
C PRO A 105 13.21 11.26 -10.20
N GLN A 106 13.49 10.22 -11.00
CA GLN A 106 12.77 9.91 -12.23
C GLN A 106 11.50 9.07 -12.04
N SER A 107 11.24 8.50 -10.85
CA SER A 107 10.04 7.69 -10.57
C SER A 107 8.97 8.43 -9.77
N ALA A 108 9.19 9.72 -9.48
CA ALA A 108 8.22 10.60 -8.85
C ALA A 108 7.08 10.95 -9.83
N ILE A 109 6.23 9.97 -10.11
CA ILE A 109 5.03 10.11 -10.95
C ILE A 109 3.95 10.93 -10.21
N HIS A 110 4.12 11.14 -8.90
CA HIS A 110 3.18 11.89 -8.07
C HIS A 110 3.93 12.90 -7.21
N GLN A 111 3.47 14.15 -7.26
CA GLN A 111 3.87 15.21 -6.35
C GLN A 111 2.64 15.61 -5.54
N PRO A 112 2.77 15.88 -4.23
CA PRO A 112 1.67 16.44 -3.47
C PRO A 112 1.21 17.78 -4.07
N PRO A 113 -0.05 18.18 -3.83
CA PRO A 113 -0.55 19.52 -4.15
C PRO A 113 0.47 20.61 -3.87
N SER A 114 0.54 21.58 -4.77
CA SER A 114 1.31 22.80 -4.57
C SER A 114 0.96 23.48 -3.24
N ALA A 115 -0.29 23.37 -2.80
CA ALA A 115 -0.81 23.93 -1.55
C ALA A 115 -0.10 23.48 -0.27
N ILE A 116 0.49 22.28 -0.25
CA ILE A 116 1.16 21.73 0.94
C ILE A 116 2.66 21.52 0.73
N ARG A 117 3.20 21.97 -0.41
CA ARG A 117 4.63 21.90 -0.75
C ARG A 117 5.52 22.84 0.09
N GLY A 118 4.94 23.84 0.73
CA GLY A 118 5.64 24.83 1.57
C GLY A 118 5.61 24.54 3.08
N LEU A 119 4.89 23.50 3.51
CA LEU A 119 5.02 23.01 4.88
C LEU A 119 6.37 22.29 4.96
N GLN A 120 7.31 22.80 5.75
CA GLN A 120 8.67 22.24 5.96
C GLN A 120 8.69 20.85 6.63
N SER A 121 7.64 20.07 6.44
CA SER A 121 7.66 18.66 6.67
C SER A 121 7.28 17.99 5.35
N ASP A 122 8.28 17.44 4.66
CA ASP A 122 8.15 16.47 3.56
C ASP A 122 7.43 15.16 4.00
N LEU A 123 6.68 15.20 5.12
CA LEU A 123 6.02 14.08 5.79
C LEU A 123 4.80 13.62 4.99
N GLY A 124 5.06 12.75 4.03
CA GLY A 124 4.03 11.94 3.37
C GLY A 124 3.39 10.89 4.29
N LEU A 125 3.83 10.73 5.55
CA LEU A 125 3.31 9.74 6.50
C LEU A 125 2.45 10.38 7.58
N TRP A 126 1.19 9.95 7.66
CA TRP A 126 0.27 10.34 8.73
C TRP A 126 -0.04 9.13 9.61
N ILE A 127 0.25 9.21 10.91
CA ILE A 127 -0.12 8.18 11.88
C ILE A 127 -1.35 8.65 12.66
N ILE A 128 -2.45 7.90 12.55
CA ILE A 128 -3.74 8.20 13.19
C ILE A 128 -3.97 7.20 14.31
N ARG A 129 -4.17 7.71 15.54
CA ARG A 129 -4.52 6.90 16.71
C ARG A 129 -5.96 7.19 17.14
N PRO A 130 -6.95 6.41 16.66
CA PRO A 130 -8.34 6.64 17.01
C PRO A 130 -8.58 6.47 18.51
N THR A 131 -9.60 7.13 19.06
CA THR A 131 -9.89 7.08 20.50
C THR A 131 -10.18 5.66 20.99
N SER A 132 -10.74 4.81 20.12
CA SER A 132 -10.97 3.38 20.34
C SER A 132 -10.71 2.58 19.04
N PRO A 133 -10.40 1.27 19.13
CA PRO A 133 -10.09 0.47 17.94
C PRO A 133 -11.21 0.45 16.89
N SER A 134 -12.46 0.42 17.35
CA SER A 134 -13.67 0.41 16.51
C SER A 134 -13.80 1.67 15.63
N LYS A 135 -13.27 2.82 16.08
CA LYS A 135 -13.26 4.06 15.29
C LYS A 135 -12.22 4.08 14.18
N GLY A 136 -11.32 3.10 14.11
CA GLY A 136 -10.31 3.02 13.03
C GLY A 136 -10.94 2.86 11.64
N THR A 137 -12.08 2.18 11.53
CA THR A 137 -12.81 2.04 10.26
C THR A 137 -13.42 3.36 9.79
N TRP A 138 -13.91 4.18 10.71
CA TRP A 138 -14.39 5.54 10.40
C TRP A 138 -13.23 6.45 9.98
N ALA A 139 -12.09 6.38 10.67
CA ALA A 139 -10.90 7.13 10.28
C ALA A 139 -10.48 6.77 8.84
N ALA A 140 -10.42 5.48 8.51
CA ALA A 140 -10.14 5.03 7.15
C ALA A 140 -11.17 5.53 6.13
N ASP A 141 -12.45 5.57 6.46
CA ASP A 141 -13.50 6.11 5.59
C ASP A 141 -13.21 7.58 5.21
N VAL A 142 -12.88 8.41 6.21
CA VAL A 142 -12.54 9.82 6.01
C VAL A 142 -11.25 9.98 5.19
N LEU A 143 -10.22 9.21 5.51
CA LEU A 143 -8.92 9.24 4.82
C LEU A 143 -9.03 8.81 3.36
N LEU A 144 -9.85 7.78 3.06
CA LEU A 144 -10.09 7.37 1.68
C LEU A 144 -10.92 8.41 0.91
N ARG A 145 -11.91 9.05 1.57
CA ARG A 145 -12.71 10.11 0.95
C ARG A 145 -11.92 11.37 0.60
N SER A 146 -10.87 11.68 1.36
CA SER A 146 -10.04 12.85 1.08
C SER A 146 -9.28 12.73 -0.24
N GLY A 147 -9.02 11.50 -0.68
CA GLY A 147 -8.21 11.23 -1.87
C GLY A 147 -6.73 11.61 -1.72
N ALA A 148 -6.28 11.92 -0.50
CA ALA A 148 -4.91 12.39 -0.29
C ALA A 148 -3.86 11.28 -0.28
N PHE A 149 -4.24 10.06 0.07
CA PHE A 149 -3.31 8.98 0.39
C PHE A 149 -3.36 7.88 -0.65
N ALA A 150 -2.19 7.51 -1.18
CA ALA A 150 -2.04 6.37 -2.09
C ALA A 150 -2.12 5.03 -1.35
N LEU A 151 -1.78 5.02 -0.05
CA LEU A 151 -1.85 3.86 0.83
C LEU A 151 -2.58 4.23 2.12
N VAL A 152 -3.59 3.45 2.48
CA VAL A 152 -4.26 3.51 3.78
C VAL A 152 -4.11 2.16 4.48
N VAL A 153 -3.52 2.16 5.67
CA VAL A 153 -3.34 0.98 6.52
C VAL A 153 -4.30 1.07 7.70
N LEU A 154 -5.08 0.01 7.96
CA LEU A 154 -5.81 -0.19 9.21
C LEU A 154 -5.11 -1.28 10.01
N ASP A 155 -4.47 -0.89 11.10
CA ASP A 155 -3.76 -1.82 11.96
C ASP A 155 -4.41 -1.93 13.34
N GLY A 156 -4.82 -3.14 13.71
CA GLY A 156 -5.41 -3.42 15.02
C GLY A 156 -6.88 -3.00 15.16
N THR A 157 -7.60 -2.85 14.05
CA THR A 157 -9.06 -2.70 14.09
C THR A 157 -9.75 -4.05 14.31
N PRO A 158 -10.95 -4.09 14.90
CA PRO A 158 -11.75 -5.30 14.94
C PRO A 158 -12.00 -5.88 13.54
N PRO A 159 -12.29 -7.19 13.42
CA PRO A 159 -12.63 -7.81 12.14
C PRO A 159 -13.74 -7.04 11.42
N LEU A 160 -13.53 -6.76 10.13
CA LEU A 160 -14.46 -5.97 9.36
C LEU A 160 -15.71 -6.77 9.03
N SER A 161 -16.88 -6.19 9.27
CA SER A 161 -18.13 -6.73 8.72
C SER A 161 -18.13 -6.64 7.20
N ARG A 162 -18.88 -7.53 6.53
CA ARG A 162 -18.99 -7.55 5.06
C ARG A 162 -19.39 -6.19 4.49
N SER A 163 -20.35 -5.52 5.10
CA SER A 163 -20.84 -4.21 4.65
C SER A 163 -19.76 -3.12 4.75
N VAL A 164 -18.99 -3.12 5.84
CA VAL A 164 -17.87 -2.18 6.03
C VAL A 164 -16.76 -2.46 5.02
N ALA A 165 -16.38 -3.72 4.84
CA ALA A 165 -15.35 -4.11 3.88
C ALA A 165 -15.72 -3.71 2.43
N VAL A 166 -16.98 -3.94 2.01
CA VAL A 166 -17.48 -3.50 0.70
C VAL A 166 -17.43 -1.99 0.56
N ARG A 167 -17.86 -1.25 1.60
CA ARG A 167 -17.86 0.22 1.60
C ARG A 167 -16.43 0.78 1.48
N LEU A 168 -15.50 0.32 2.32
CA LEU A 168 -14.11 0.79 2.28
C LEU A 168 -13.43 0.41 0.96
N THR A 169 -13.71 -0.77 0.40
CA THR A 169 -13.19 -1.15 -0.93
C THR A 169 -13.70 -0.23 -2.04
N ARG A 170 -14.97 0.20 -1.99
CA ARG A 170 -15.52 1.18 -2.95
C ARG A 170 -14.85 2.55 -2.79
N LEU A 171 -14.62 3.00 -1.57
CA LEU A 171 -13.91 4.25 -1.30
C LEU A 171 -12.46 4.18 -1.79
N ALA A 172 -11.74 3.10 -1.50
CA ALA A 172 -10.40 2.86 -2.02
C ALA A 172 -10.36 2.88 -3.55
N ARG A 173 -11.36 2.27 -4.21
CA ARG A 173 -11.49 2.33 -5.67
C ARG A 173 -11.71 3.74 -6.19
N SER A 174 -12.57 4.51 -5.54
CA SER A 174 -12.86 5.89 -5.90
C SER A 174 -11.65 6.81 -5.71
N ALA A 175 -10.88 6.59 -4.65
CA ALA A 175 -9.65 7.32 -4.34
C ALA A 175 -8.44 6.85 -5.17
N GLY A 176 -8.53 5.68 -5.80
CA GLY A 176 -7.36 5.06 -6.42
C GLY A 176 -6.28 4.73 -5.38
N ALA A 177 -6.66 4.32 -4.17
CA ALA A 177 -5.75 4.00 -3.07
C ALA A 177 -5.64 2.49 -2.83
N ALA A 178 -4.47 2.01 -2.40
CA ALA A 178 -4.32 0.69 -1.81
C ALA A 178 -4.83 0.71 -0.36
N LEU A 179 -5.65 -0.27 0.02
CA LEU A 179 -6.17 -0.42 1.37
C LEU A 179 -5.65 -1.71 1.99
N VAL A 180 -4.84 -1.61 3.05
CA VAL A 180 -4.33 -2.77 3.77
C VAL A 180 -4.97 -2.85 5.16
N VAL A 181 -5.45 -4.02 5.53
CA VAL A 181 -6.07 -4.28 6.84
C VAL A 181 -5.33 -5.42 7.51
N THR A 182 -4.85 -5.21 8.73
CA THR A 182 -4.24 -6.31 9.50
C THR A 182 -5.31 -7.18 10.14
N GLY A 183 -5.02 -8.47 10.22
CA GLY A 183 -5.91 -9.44 10.83
C GLY A 183 -5.15 -10.60 11.47
N GLU A 184 -5.87 -11.34 12.29
CA GLU A 184 -5.41 -12.62 12.82
C GLU A 184 -5.67 -13.75 11.82
N GLU A 185 -4.97 -14.87 12.00
CA GLU A 185 -5.01 -15.99 11.07
C GLU A 185 -6.41 -16.64 10.93
N SER A 186 -7.20 -16.61 12.00
CA SER A 186 -8.57 -17.13 12.07
C SER A 186 -9.63 -16.19 11.46
N ALA A 187 -9.25 -15.02 10.96
CA ALA A 187 -10.19 -14.05 10.43
C ALA A 187 -10.91 -14.59 9.18
N ALA A 188 -12.23 -14.42 9.15
CA ALA A 188 -13.06 -14.76 8.00
C ALA A 188 -12.62 -13.96 6.76
N ALA A 189 -12.54 -14.62 5.61
CA ALA A 189 -12.06 -14.00 4.38
C ALA A 189 -13.01 -12.90 3.89
N ILE A 190 -12.44 -11.76 3.49
CA ILE A 190 -13.19 -10.69 2.83
C ILE A 190 -13.30 -11.05 1.34
N PRO A 191 -14.50 -11.19 0.77
CA PRO A 191 -14.66 -11.58 -0.63
C PRO A 191 -13.98 -10.60 -1.59
N GLY A 192 -13.10 -11.12 -2.45
CA GLY A 192 -12.40 -10.34 -3.47
C GLY A 192 -11.20 -9.53 -2.98
N ALA A 193 -10.81 -9.67 -1.70
CA ALA A 193 -9.57 -9.12 -1.16
C ALA A 193 -8.35 -9.97 -1.57
N LEU A 194 -7.19 -9.32 -1.70
CA LEU A 194 -5.89 -10.01 -1.71
C LEU A 194 -5.62 -10.48 -0.29
N ARG A 195 -5.27 -11.76 -0.09
CA ARG A 195 -4.89 -12.27 1.22
C ARG A 195 -3.42 -12.64 1.24
N LEU A 196 -2.68 -11.98 2.11
CA LEU A 196 -1.27 -12.24 2.39
C LEU A 196 -1.15 -12.77 3.82
N ARG A 197 -0.31 -13.76 4.03
CA ARG A 197 0.00 -14.29 5.36
C ARG A 197 1.47 -14.08 5.68
N VAL A 198 1.73 -13.48 6.83
CA VAL A 198 3.08 -13.22 7.34
C VAL A 198 3.37 -14.18 8.48
N GLU A 199 4.45 -14.95 8.34
CA GLU A 199 4.91 -15.94 9.31
C GLU A 199 6.39 -15.70 9.64
N ARG A 200 6.76 -15.82 10.92
CA ARG A 200 8.17 -15.75 11.32
C ARG A 200 8.84 -17.11 11.10
N ARG A 201 9.98 -17.12 10.41
CA ARG A 201 10.83 -18.30 10.18
C ARG A 201 12.05 -18.27 11.09
N LYS A 202 12.81 -19.37 11.13
CA LYS A 202 14.08 -19.45 11.89
C LYS A 202 15.11 -18.47 11.34
N GLY A 203 15.82 -17.77 12.25
CA GLY A 203 16.95 -16.89 11.93
C GLY A 203 16.55 -15.53 11.34
N ASP A 204 15.74 -14.75 12.06
CA ASP A 204 15.22 -13.41 11.71
C ASP A 204 14.57 -13.25 10.32
N ARG A 205 14.24 -14.36 9.68
CA ARG A 205 13.55 -14.39 8.39
C ARG A 205 12.05 -14.33 8.59
N THR A 206 11.37 -13.63 7.69
CA THR A 206 9.92 -13.56 7.64
C THR A 206 9.46 -14.15 6.31
N ALA A 207 8.42 -14.99 6.32
CA ALA A 207 7.80 -15.49 5.11
C ALA A 207 6.48 -14.75 4.87
N CYS A 208 6.21 -14.39 3.63
CA CYS A 208 4.95 -13.84 3.18
C CYS A 208 4.33 -14.78 2.14
N ARG A 209 3.26 -15.49 2.49
CA ARG A 209 2.56 -16.41 1.58
C ARG A 209 1.36 -15.71 0.96
N VAL A 210 1.18 -15.84 -0.36
CA VAL A 210 -0.02 -15.35 -1.04
C VAL A 210 -1.10 -16.42 -0.92
N LEU A 211 -2.09 -16.20 -0.05
CA LEU A 211 -3.19 -17.16 0.15
C LEU A 211 -4.26 -17.04 -0.94
N ARG A 212 -4.49 -15.82 -1.44
CA ARG A 212 -5.45 -15.57 -2.51
C ARG A 212 -5.07 -14.29 -3.25
N ALA A 213 -4.75 -14.39 -4.54
CA ALA A 213 -4.57 -13.21 -5.37
C ALA A 213 -5.93 -12.52 -5.64
N ALA A 214 -6.00 -11.20 -5.49
CA ALA A 214 -7.16 -10.44 -5.94
C ALA A 214 -7.28 -10.51 -7.48
N CYS A 215 -8.51 -10.63 -7.99
CA CYS A 215 -8.81 -10.92 -9.40
C CYS A 215 -8.66 -9.68 -10.34
N LYS A 216 -8.18 -9.99 -11.57
CA LYS A 216 -7.92 -9.26 -12.84
C LYS A 216 -7.59 -7.74 -12.78
N PRO A 217 -6.46 -7.32 -13.39
CA PRO A 217 -6.05 -5.91 -13.49
C PRO A 217 -7.06 -5.05 -14.25
N ARG A 218 -6.95 -3.73 -14.05
CA ARG A 218 -7.94 -2.72 -14.42
C ARG A 218 -8.15 -2.56 -15.94
N ASN A 219 -7.27 -3.09 -16.80
CA ASN A 219 -7.38 -3.07 -18.28
C ASN A 219 -6.62 -4.24 -18.92
N ALA A 220 -7.27 -5.00 -19.84
CA ALA A 220 -6.63 -6.07 -20.63
C ALA A 220 -5.76 -5.54 -21.80
N ASN A 221 -5.78 -4.23 -22.06
CA ASN A 221 -5.07 -3.59 -23.18
C ASN A 221 -3.61 -3.22 -22.85
N HIS A 222 -3.12 -3.49 -21.63
CA HIS A 222 -1.73 -3.22 -21.25
C HIS A 222 -0.80 -4.41 -21.57
N GLU A 223 -1.35 -5.62 -21.71
CA GLU A 223 -0.58 -6.79 -22.15
C GLU A 223 0.00 -6.59 -23.55
N SER A 224 -0.70 -5.90 -24.47
CA SER A 224 -0.17 -5.64 -25.81
C SER A 224 0.94 -4.58 -25.83
N ARG A 225 0.92 -3.58 -24.93
CA ARG A 225 1.95 -2.52 -24.89
C ARG A 225 3.24 -2.93 -24.21
N ILE A 226 3.18 -3.83 -23.22
CA ILE A 226 4.37 -4.42 -22.59
C ILE A 226 4.90 -5.60 -23.43
N ALA A 227 4.03 -6.37 -24.10
CA ALA A 227 4.47 -7.41 -25.03
C ALA A 227 5.37 -6.84 -26.15
N ASP A 228 5.00 -5.68 -26.72
CA ASP A 228 5.81 -4.97 -27.72
C ASP A 228 7.19 -4.51 -27.17
N GLN A 229 7.36 -4.35 -25.85
CA GLN A 229 8.64 -3.99 -25.21
C GLN A 229 9.44 -5.20 -24.70
N LEU A 230 8.81 -6.38 -24.54
CA LEU A 230 9.47 -7.60 -24.09
C LEU A 230 9.94 -8.49 -25.24
N GLU A 231 9.48 -8.27 -26.48
CA GLU A 231 9.98 -8.97 -27.66
C GLU A 231 11.42 -8.55 -28.06
N SER A 232 12.00 -7.51 -27.43
CA SER A 232 13.41 -7.15 -27.61
C SER A 232 14.40 -7.86 -26.66
N GLY A 233 14.00 -8.97 -26.03
CA GLY A 233 14.93 -9.99 -25.52
C GLY A 233 14.99 -10.14 -24.00
N GLN A 234 14.48 -11.27 -23.51
CA GLN A 234 15.25 -12.38 -22.93
C GLN A 234 14.29 -13.43 -22.36
N SER A 235 14.58 -14.70 -22.67
CA SER A 235 13.84 -15.90 -22.25
C SER A 235 13.83 -16.06 -20.73
N ILE A 236 12.65 -16.31 -20.13
CA ILE A 236 12.51 -16.57 -18.68
C ILE A 236 12.10 -18.03 -18.46
N SER A 237 13.01 -18.80 -17.87
CA SER A 237 12.84 -20.20 -17.44
C SER A 237 11.98 -20.33 -16.16
N PRO A 238 11.49 -21.55 -15.82
CA PRO A 238 10.53 -21.77 -14.73
C PRO A 238 11.06 -21.36 -13.34
N LEU A 239 10.21 -20.70 -12.55
CA LEU A 239 10.51 -20.06 -11.26
C LEU A 239 10.80 -21.04 -10.11
N THR A 240 12.06 -21.14 -9.69
CA THR A 240 12.49 -21.61 -8.37
C THR A 240 12.40 -20.46 -7.33
N ALA A 241 12.12 -20.80 -6.07
CA ALA A 241 12.02 -19.86 -4.95
C ALA A 241 13.23 -18.91 -4.89
N ARG A 242 13.00 -17.60 -5.04
CA ARG A 242 14.05 -16.58 -4.91
C ARG A 242 13.88 -15.81 -3.60
N SER A 243 14.94 -15.81 -2.79
CA SER A 243 15.07 -14.96 -1.61
C SER A 243 15.47 -13.54 -2.05
N THR A 244 14.83 -12.52 -1.50
CA THR A 244 15.26 -11.12 -1.62
C THR A 244 15.68 -10.63 -0.24
N GLN A 245 16.90 -10.08 -0.15
CA GLN A 245 17.44 -9.51 1.08
C GLN A 245 17.17 -8.00 1.04
N HIS A 246 16.42 -7.46 2.00
CA HIS A 246 16.23 -6.02 2.13
C HIS A 246 16.63 -5.58 3.54
N ALA A 247 17.59 -4.66 3.64
CA ALA A 247 17.98 -4.06 4.90
C ALA A 247 16.97 -2.97 5.28
N VAL A 248 16.34 -3.11 6.45
CA VAL A 248 15.51 -2.06 7.08
C VAL A 248 16.07 -1.88 8.49
N GLY A 249 16.93 -0.87 8.68
CA GLY A 249 17.68 -0.67 9.94
C GLY A 249 18.74 -1.74 10.23
N SER A 250 19.22 -1.81 11.48
CA SER A 250 20.27 -2.72 11.96
C SER A 250 19.91 -4.21 11.98
N SER A 251 18.70 -4.58 11.51
CA SER A 251 18.22 -5.95 11.42
C SER A 251 17.91 -6.29 9.95
N GLN A 252 18.68 -7.19 9.35
CA GLN A 252 18.45 -7.68 7.99
C GLN A 252 17.29 -8.68 7.99
N PHE A 253 16.09 -8.24 7.63
CA PHE A 253 14.94 -9.13 7.46
C PHE A 253 14.84 -9.60 6.01
N GLN A 254 14.73 -10.91 5.78
CA GLN A 254 14.43 -11.44 4.45
C GLN A 254 12.96 -11.81 4.36
N ILE A 255 12.29 -11.40 3.28
CA ILE A 255 10.89 -11.77 3.00
C ILE A 255 10.85 -12.84 1.91
N LEU A 256 10.47 -14.05 2.29
CA LEU A 256 10.32 -15.19 1.37
C LEU A 256 8.88 -15.26 0.87
N VAL A 257 8.68 -15.40 -0.44
CA VAL A 257 7.34 -15.51 -1.03
C VAL A 257 7.05 -16.93 -1.48
N GLU A 258 6.00 -17.51 -0.92
CA GLU A 258 5.51 -18.85 -1.25
C GLU A 258 4.15 -18.74 -1.97
N LYS A 259 3.94 -19.56 -3.01
CA LYS A 259 2.61 -19.69 -3.63
C LYS A 259 1.72 -20.57 -2.74
N GLY A 260 0.50 -20.09 -2.53
CA GLY A 260 -0.62 -20.80 -1.89
C GLY A 260 -0.93 -22.11 -2.57
#